data_AF-A0A7H8SF52-F1
#
_entry.id   AF-A0A7H8SF52-F1
#
_cell.length_a   1.000
_cell.length_b   1.000
_cell.length_c   1.000
_cell.angle_alpha   90.00
_cell.angle_beta   90.00
_cell.angle_gamma   90.00
#
_symmetry.space_group_name_H-M   'P 1'
#
loop_
_entity.id
_entity.type
_entity.pdbx_description
1 polymer ?
#
loop_
_entity_poly.entity_id
_entity_poly.type
_entity_poly.pdbx_seq_one_letter_code
_entity_poly.pdbx_strand_id
1 'polypeptide(L)'
;MTFEIRDGKGIVYNTVENPAAVFDSTTGTLHKIGNREAMLGYFNYMNETYRKNGFHDMADELQYMELPKNQREIDRVFQMTGYIKRLYDKTFPVAH
;
A
#
# COMPACT_ATOMS: atom_id res chain seq x y z
N MET A 1 -19.16 -5.09 -2.09
CA MET A 1 -19.04 -3.61 -1.97
C MET A 1 -17.76 -3.22 -2.65
N THR A 2 -17.80 -2.23 -3.52
CA THR A 2 -16.64 -1.73 -4.27
C THR A 2 -16.19 -0.38 -3.71
N PHE A 3 -14.91 -0.06 -3.92
CA PHE A 3 -14.24 1.17 -3.53
C PHE A 3 -13.50 1.75 -4.72
N GLU A 4 -13.34 3.06 -4.74
CA GLU A 4 -12.72 3.79 -5.84
C GLU A 4 -11.28 4.19 -5.47
N ILE A 5 -10.36 4.07 -6.42
CA ILE A 5 -9.05 4.73 -6.36
C ILE A 5 -9.15 5.99 -7.20
N ARG A 6 -9.22 7.14 -6.53
CA ARG A 6 -9.53 8.42 -7.19
C ARG A 6 -8.70 9.58 -6.65
N ASP A 7 -8.39 10.53 -7.51
CA ASP A 7 -7.65 11.73 -7.12
C ASP A 7 -8.53 12.78 -6.40
N GLY A 8 -7.90 13.87 -5.97
CA GLY A 8 -8.58 14.99 -5.30
C GLY A 8 -9.54 15.77 -6.21
N LYS A 9 -9.57 15.49 -7.51
CA LYS A 9 -10.51 16.05 -8.48
C LYS A 9 -11.68 15.12 -8.77
N GLY A 10 -11.69 13.92 -8.19
CA GLY A 10 -12.73 12.90 -8.39
C GLY A 10 -12.51 12.03 -9.63
N ILE A 11 -11.35 12.09 -10.29
CA ILE A 11 -11.03 11.20 -11.41
C ILE A 11 -10.75 9.80 -10.84
N VAL A 12 -11.55 8.83 -11.28
CA VAL A 12 -11.42 7.42 -10.87
C VAL A 12 -10.44 6.71 -11.80
N TYR A 13 -9.37 6.17 -11.23
CA TYR A 13 -8.34 5.40 -11.94
C TYR A 13 -8.60 3.90 -11.87
N ASN A 14 -9.27 3.43 -10.82
CA ASN A 14 -9.58 2.01 -10.64
C ASN A 14 -10.72 1.81 -9.64
N THR A 15 -11.33 0.62 -9.67
CA THR A 15 -12.36 0.17 -8.72
C THR A 15 -11.95 -1.17 -8.13
N VAL A 16 -12.03 -1.31 -6.80
CA VAL A 16 -11.51 -2.46 -6.04
C VAL A 16 -12.54 -2.98 -5.04
N GLU A 17 -12.54 -4.29 -4.79
CA GLU A 17 -13.45 -4.94 -3.82
C GLU A 17 -12.77 -5.19 -2.47
N ASN A 18 -11.50 -5.56 -2.52
CA ASN A 18 -10.67 -5.82 -1.35
C ASN A 18 -9.42 -4.94 -1.46
N PRO A 19 -9.50 -3.68 -1.00
CA PRO A 19 -8.42 -2.71 -1.19
C PRO A 19 -7.19 -3.13 -0.40
N ALA A 20 -6.02 -3.06 -1.04
CA ALA A 20 -4.73 -3.31 -0.44
C ALA A 20 -3.69 -2.37 -1.06
N ALA A 21 -2.54 -2.25 -0.41
CA ALA A 21 -1.45 -1.44 -0.88
C ALA A 21 -0.09 -2.07 -0.59
N VAL A 22 0.88 -1.68 -1.41
CA VAL A 22 2.31 -1.98 -1.25
C VAL A 22 3.05 -0.66 -1.14
N PHE A 23 3.90 -0.53 -0.13
CA PHE A 23 4.57 0.72 0.20
C PHE A 23 5.91 0.46 0.88
N ASP A 24 6.74 1.50 0.91
CA ASP A 24 7.98 1.54 1.68
C ASP A 24 7.67 1.99 3.12
N SER A 25 8.00 1.15 4.11
CA SER A 25 7.71 1.43 5.52
C SER A 25 8.62 2.46 6.16
N THR A 26 9.83 2.66 5.62
CA THR A 26 10.78 3.67 6.10
C THR A 26 10.27 5.07 5.80
N THR A 27 9.95 5.33 4.53
CA THR A 27 9.56 6.64 4.01
C THR A 27 8.05 6.86 3.99
N GLY A 28 7.26 5.79 4.00
CA GLY A 28 5.81 5.85 3.78
C GLY A 28 5.43 6.10 2.31
N THR A 29 6.34 5.85 1.38
CA THR A 29 6.11 6.02 -0.05
C THR A 29 5.19 4.91 -0.56
N LEU A 30 4.03 5.29 -1.10
CA LEU A 30 3.11 4.37 -1.74
C LEU A 30 3.70 3.91 -3.09
N HIS A 31 3.95 2.61 -3.26
CA HIS A 31 4.39 2.06 -4.54
C HIS A 31 3.18 1.72 -5.40
N LYS A 32 2.18 1.05 -4.82
CA LYS A 32 0.99 0.62 -5.54
C LYS A 32 -0.21 0.42 -4.60
N ILE A 33 -1.40 0.67 -5.13
CA ILE A 33 -2.69 0.41 -4.47
C ILE A 33 -3.61 -0.31 -5.45
N GLY A 34 -4.44 -1.24 -4.97
CA GLY A 34 -5.27 -2.08 -5.82
C GLY A 34 -6.05 -3.15 -5.09
N ASN A 35 -6.57 -4.14 -5.83
CA ASN A 35 -7.17 -5.33 -5.22
C ASN A 35 -6.11 -6.19 -4.55
N ARG A 36 -6.49 -6.80 -3.42
CA ARG A 36 -5.71 -7.68 -2.56
C ARG A 36 -4.79 -8.63 -3.32
N GLU A 37 -5.35 -9.47 -4.19
CA GLU A 37 -4.59 -10.50 -4.91
C GLU A 37 -3.52 -9.89 -5.83
N ALA A 38 -3.86 -8.81 -6.55
CA ALA A 38 -2.91 -8.12 -7.41
C ALA A 38 -1.79 -7.44 -6.62
N MET A 39 -2.11 -6.88 -5.44
CA MET A 39 -1.11 -6.24 -4.58
C MET A 39 -0.20 -7.26 -3.90
N LEU A 40 -0.73 -8.40 -3.47
CA LEU A 40 0.06 -9.49 -2.93
C LEU A 40 1.02 -10.07 -3.99
N GLY A 41 0.54 -10.26 -5.22
CA GLY A 41 1.39 -10.66 -6.34
C GLY A 41 2.49 -9.65 -6.65
N TYR A 42 2.15 -8.35 -6.66
CA TYR A 42 3.13 -7.28 -6.84
C TYR A 42 4.18 -7.23 -5.72
N PHE A 43 3.75 -7.36 -4.45
CA PHE A 43 4.64 -7.40 -3.30
C PHE A 43 5.65 -8.54 -3.42
N ASN A 44 5.18 -9.77 -3.67
CA ASN A 44 6.05 -10.95 -3.78
C ASN A 44 7.05 -10.79 -4.92
N TYR A 45 6.58 -10.34 -6.09
CA TYR A 45 7.44 -10.08 -7.25
C TYR A 45 8.53 -9.06 -6.91
N MET A 46 8.16 -7.90 -6.35
CA MET A 46 9.13 -6.85 -6.02
C MET A 46 10.11 -7.28 -4.92
N ASN A 47 9.64 -7.99 -3.89
CA ASN A 47 10.49 -8.50 -2.81
C ASN A 47 11.55 -9.46 -3.38
N GLU A 48 11.12 -10.42 -4.21
CA GLU A 48 12.01 -11.36 -4.88
C GLU A 48 13.00 -10.64 -5.81
N THR A 49 12.52 -9.67 -6.60
CA THR A 49 13.37 -8.86 -7.48
C THR A 49 14.44 -8.11 -6.68
N TYR A 50 14.07 -7.44 -5.59
CA TYR A 50 15.04 -6.72 -4.77
C TYR A 50 16.09 -7.66 -4.16
N ARG A 51 15.67 -8.79 -3.59
CA ARG A 51 16.59 -9.78 -3.02
C ARG A 51 17.52 -10.38 -4.08
N LYS A 52 17.02 -10.74 -5.26
CA LYS A 52 17.84 -11.28 -6.35
C LYS A 52 18.91 -10.33 -6.86
N ASN A 53 18.70 -9.02 -6.72
CA ASN A 53 19.63 -7.99 -7.16
C ASN A 53 20.48 -7.41 -6.02
N GLY A 54 20.44 -8.02 -4.82
CA GLY A 54 21.24 -7.59 -3.66
C GLY A 54 20.69 -6.39 -2.88
N PHE A 55 19.48 -5.92 -3.19
CA PHE A 55 18.81 -4.82 -2.47
C PHE A 55 18.02 -5.34 -1.27
N HIS A 56 18.71 -5.97 -0.32
CA HIS A 56 18.06 -6.60 0.83
C HIS A 56 17.30 -5.60 1.71
N ASP A 57 17.88 -4.44 1.98
CA ASP A 57 17.25 -3.39 2.79
C ASP A 57 15.92 -2.94 2.18
N MET A 58 15.88 -2.70 0.85
CA MET A 58 14.64 -2.36 0.16
C MET A 58 13.60 -3.49 0.23
N ALA A 59 14.03 -4.75 0.21
CA ALA A 59 13.13 -5.89 0.33
C ALA A 59 12.56 -6.04 1.75
N ASP A 60 13.33 -5.69 2.78
CA ASP A 60 12.91 -5.74 4.18
C ASP A 60 11.99 -4.56 4.52
N GLU A 61 12.23 -3.41 3.91
CA GLU A 61 11.45 -2.19 4.10
C GLU A 61 10.15 -2.16 3.29
N LEU A 62 10.03 -2.96 2.23
CA LEU A 62 8.81 -3.10 1.45
C LEU A 62 7.74 -3.81 2.29
N GLN A 63 6.56 -3.21 2.39
CA GLN A 63 5.43 -3.74 3.16
C GLN A 63 4.18 -3.87 2.31
N TYR A 64 3.39 -4.90 2.63
CA TYR A 64 2.04 -5.12 2.12
C TYR A 64 1.04 -4.91 3.24
N MET A 65 -0.09 -4.27 2.93
CA MET A 65 -1.17 -4.08 3.88
C MET A 65 -2.54 -4.16 3.20
N GLU A 66 -3.47 -4.89 3.81
CA GLU A 66 -4.90 -4.78 3.50
C GLU A 66 -5.44 -3.48 4.08
N LEU A 67 -6.13 -2.70 3.25
CA LEU A 67 -6.65 -1.40 3.66
C LEU A 67 -8.04 -1.54 4.29
N PRO A 68 -8.41 -0.63 5.20
CA PRO A 68 -9.78 -0.56 5.70
C PRO A 68 -10.77 -0.45 4.54
N LYS A 69 -11.90 -1.18 4.65
CA LYS A 69 -13.03 -1.12 3.72
C LYS A 69 -13.84 0.18 3.91
N ASN A 70 -13.15 1.31 3.78
CA ASN A 70 -13.66 2.66 4.00
C ASN A 70 -13.11 3.60 2.91
N GLN A 71 -14.00 4.20 2.13
CA GLN A 71 -13.62 5.06 1.00
C GLN A 71 -12.73 6.24 1.43
N ARG A 72 -12.96 6.85 2.60
CA ARG A 72 -12.16 7.99 3.07
C ARG A 72 -10.72 7.58 3.39
N GLU A 73 -10.52 6.39 3.92
CA GLU A 73 -9.17 5.87 4.21
C GLU A 73 -8.42 5.57 2.92
N ILE A 74 -9.10 4.99 1.92
CA ILE A 74 -8.54 4.71 0.60
C ILE A 74 -8.16 6.02 -0.12
N ASP A 75 -9.04 7.01 -0.10
CA ASP A 75 -8.78 8.35 -0.67
C ASP A 75 -7.53 8.98 -0.01
N ARG A 76 -7.40 8.90 1.33
CA ARG A 76 -6.22 9.42 2.05
C ARG A 76 -4.95 8.67 1.69
N VAL A 77 -4.98 7.34 1.61
CA VAL A 77 -3.81 6.55 1.21
C VAL A 77 -3.32 6.94 -0.18
N PHE A 78 -4.23 7.14 -1.14
CA PHE A 78 -3.86 7.47 -2.50
C PHE A 78 -3.41 8.93 -2.68
N GLN A 79 -4.00 9.87 -1.93
CA GLN A 79 -3.78 11.30 -2.14
C GLN A 79 -2.77 11.94 -1.18
N MET A 80 -2.53 11.33 -0.01
CA MET A 80 -1.68 11.92 1.03
C MET A 80 -0.40 11.10 1.18
N THR A 81 0.71 11.65 0.69
CA THR A 81 2.05 11.07 0.87
C THR A 81 2.35 10.80 2.36
N GLY A 82 2.86 9.60 2.66
CA GLY A 82 3.22 9.19 4.02
C GLY A 82 2.03 8.85 4.94
N TYR A 83 0.78 8.99 4.49
CA TYR A 83 -0.39 8.59 5.29
C TYR A 83 -0.41 7.08 5.56
N ILE A 84 -0.07 6.28 4.55
CA ILE A 84 -0.07 4.81 4.65
C ILE A 84 0.84 4.29 5.76
N LYS A 85 2.00 4.94 5.98
CA LYS A 85 2.88 4.61 7.11
C LYS A 85 2.19 4.83 8.45
N ARG A 86 1.56 6.00 8.65
CA ARG A 86 0.81 6.27 9.89
C ARG A 86 -0.33 5.30 10.11
N LEU A 87 -0.97 4.84 9.04
CA LEU A 87 -2.04 3.84 9.12
C LEU A 87 -1.47 2.46 9.51
N TYR A 88 -0.33 2.07 8.92
CA TYR A 88 0.38 0.84 9.23
C TYR A 88 0.85 0.82 10.69
N ASP A 89 1.54 1.86 11.15
CA ASP A 89 2.07 1.95 12.52
C ASP A 89 0.97 1.85 13.60
N LYS A 90 -0.23 2.37 13.29
CA LYS A 90 -1.40 2.24 14.17
C LYS A 90 -1.97 0.83 14.22
N THR A 91 -1.85 0.09 13.12
CA THR A 91 -2.41 -1.26 12.97
C THR A 91 -1.45 -2.32 13.51
N PHE A 92 -0.16 -2.08 13.36
CA PHE A 92 0.94 -2.93 13.80
C PHE A 92 1.89 -2.13 14.68
N PRO A 93 1.46 -1.75 15.90
CA PRO A 93 2.33 -1.00 16.80
C PRO A 93 3.59 -1.81 17.06
N VAL A 94 4.74 -1.24 16.70
CA VAL A 94 6.04 -1.81 17.05
C VAL A 94 6.14 -1.74 18.58
N ALA A 95 6.24 -2.88 19.24
CA ALA A 95 6.50 -2.91 20.68
C ALA A 95 7.87 -2.28 20.93
N HIS A 96 7.87 -1.11 21.56
CA HIS A 96 9.08 -0.43 22.04
C HIS A 96 9.59 -1.07 23.33
#